data_AF-A0A8J6J7I0-F1
#
_entry.id   AF-A0A8J6J7I0-F1
#
_cell.length_a   1.000
_cell.length_b   1.000
_cell.length_c   1.000
_cell.angle_alpha   90.00
_cell.angle_beta   90.00
_cell.angle_gamma   90.00
#
_symmetry.space_group_name_H-M   'P 1'
#
loop_
_entity.id
_entity.type
_entity.pdbx_description
1 polymer ?
#
loop_
_entity_poly.entity_id
_entity_poly.type
_entity_poly.pdbx_seq_one_letter_code
_entity_poly.pdbx_strand_id
1 'polypeptide(L)'
;MPVFNSLVVPGSFGKPKTLQIPIPASGWDASAKTQTVTATGVTATNAVTPSPAPASWEAAGTAGVRCTAQAADSLTFTCSEVPTADLTYNVLVQEVQ
;
A
#
# COMPACT_ATOMS: atom_id res chain seq x y z
N MET A 1 -13.10 -33.20 -17.07
CA MET A 1 -12.52 -32.47 -15.92
C MET A 1 -11.27 -31.76 -16.44
N PRO A 2 -11.28 -30.45 -16.70
CA PRO A 2 -10.08 -29.82 -17.25
C PRO A 2 -9.01 -29.75 -16.15
N VAL A 3 -7.87 -30.32 -16.50
CA VAL A 3 -6.61 -30.31 -15.75
C VAL A 3 -6.10 -28.87 -15.74
N PHE A 4 -5.83 -28.29 -14.57
CA PHE A 4 -5.15 -27.00 -14.46
C PHE A 4 -3.69 -27.17 -14.86
N ASN A 5 -3.47 -27.12 -16.17
CA ASN A 5 -2.16 -27.11 -16.79
C ASN A 5 -1.43 -25.81 -16.37
N SER A 6 -0.24 -25.99 -15.83
CA SER A 6 0.77 -24.98 -15.49
C SER A 6 0.68 -23.70 -16.35
N LEU A 7 0.10 -22.64 -15.80
CA LEU A 7 0.30 -21.27 -16.28
C LEU A 7 1.70 -20.83 -15.86
N VAL A 8 2.68 -21.12 -16.71
CA VAL A 8 3.92 -20.34 -16.69
C VAL A 8 3.56 -18.96 -17.22
N VAL A 9 3.36 -17.99 -16.33
CA VAL A 9 3.23 -16.58 -16.70
C VAL A 9 4.62 -16.12 -17.17
N PRO A 10 4.77 -15.57 -18.39
CA PRO A 10 6.06 -15.07 -18.84
C PRO A 10 6.40 -13.83 -18.00
N GLY A 11 7.44 -13.93 -17.19
CA GLY A 11 7.84 -12.91 -16.24
C GLY A 11 8.16 -13.57 -14.91
N SER A 12 9.45 -13.73 -14.61
CA SER A 12 9.85 -13.98 -13.23
C SER A 12 9.46 -12.73 -12.44
N PHE A 13 8.30 -12.75 -11.78
CA PHE A 13 7.99 -11.76 -10.78
C PHE A 13 9.03 -11.95 -9.68
N GLY A 14 9.96 -11.00 -9.55
CA GLY A 14 10.91 -10.97 -8.45
C GLY A 14 10.14 -11.14 -7.14
N LYS A 15 10.74 -11.84 -6.15
CA LYS A 15 10.10 -12.09 -4.86
C LYS A 15 9.48 -10.78 -4.35
N PRO A 16 8.15 -10.72 -4.10
CA PRO A 16 7.50 -9.49 -3.71
C PRO A 16 8.15 -8.99 -2.43
N LYS A 17 8.63 -7.75 -2.45
CA LYS A 17 9.24 -7.12 -1.29
C LYS A 17 8.11 -6.64 -0.41
N THR A 18 8.07 -7.15 0.81
CA THR A 18 7.15 -6.68 1.84
C THR A 18 7.79 -5.49 2.55
N LEU A 19 7.12 -4.35 2.52
CA LEU A 19 7.51 -3.14 3.22
C LEU A 19 6.43 -2.81 4.25
N GLN A 20 6.82 -2.61 5.49
CA GLN A 20 5.90 -2.13 6.52
C GLN A 20 6.06 -0.61 6.63
N ILE A 21 4.97 0.11 6.43
CA ILE A 21 4.93 1.57 6.49
C ILE A 21 4.01 2.00 7.63
N PRO A 22 4.57 2.63 8.68
CA PRO A 22 3.75 3.31 9.67
C PRO A 22 3.21 4.62 9.07
N ILE A 23 1.91 4.83 9.17
CA ILE A 23 1.20 6.04 8.78
C ILE A 23 0.73 6.72 10.06
N PRO A 24 1.49 7.70 10.60
CA PRO A 24 1.11 8.38 11.82
C PRO A 24 -0.17 9.20 11.62
N ALA A 25 -1.04 9.21 12.64
CA ALA A 25 -2.26 10.02 12.64
C ALA A 25 -1.96 11.52 12.50
N SER A 26 -0.85 11.98 13.08
CA SER A 26 -0.40 13.38 13.06
C SER A 26 0.16 13.83 11.70
N GLY A 27 0.53 12.91 10.81
CA GLY A 27 1.08 13.22 9.49
C GLY A 27 0.02 13.55 8.44
N TRP A 28 -1.26 13.40 8.76
CA TRP A 28 -2.36 13.66 7.84
C TRP A 28 -2.63 15.16 7.72
N ASP A 29 -2.71 15.62 6.48
CA ASP A 29 -3.25 16.95 6.21
C ASP A 29 -4.76 16.93 6.48
N ALA A 30 -5.23 17.62 7.51
CA ALA A 30 -6.65 17.61 7.87
C ALA A 30 -7.55 18.29 6.83
N SER A 31 -7.00 19.18 5.99
CA SER A 31 -7.73 19.91 4.95
C SER A 31 -7.77 19.13 3.65
N ALA A 32 -6.61 18.63 3.19
CA ALA A 32 -6.49 17.84 1.97
C ALA A 32 -6.84 16.36 2.18
N LYS A 33 -6.89 15.90 3.44
CA LYS A 33 -7.11 14.51 3.86
C LYS A 33 -6.15 13.54 3.17
N THR A 34 -4.93 13.99 2.96
CA THR A 34 -3.85 13.26 2.30
C THR A 34 -2.66 13.09 3.23
N GLN A 35 -1.93 12.01 3.05
CA GLN A 35 -0.64 11.80 3.68
C GLN A 35 0.30 11.10 2.71
N THR A 36 1.51 11.65 2.58
CA THR A 36 2.58 11.03 1.82
C THR A 36 3.53 10.36 2.79
N VAL A 37 3.79 9.07 2.56
CA VAL A 37 4.69 8.26 3.37
C VAL A 37 5.80 7.70 2.51
N THR A 38 7.00 7.62 3.09
CA THR A 38 8.18 7.07 2.43
C THR A 38 8.03 5.56 2.31
N ALA A 39 8.16 5.05 1.09
CA ALA A 39 7.95 3.66 0.73
C ALA A 39 9.17 3.12 -0.03
N THR A 40 10.31 2.96 0.65
CA THR A 40 11.59 2.59 0.02
C THR A 40 11.48 1.27 -0.77
N GLY A 41 11.67 1.35 -2.09
CA GLY A 41 11.52 0.25 -3.04
C GLY A 41 10.29 0.33 -3.94
N VAL A 42 9.35 1.25 -3.67
CA VAL A 42 8.25 1.56 -4.60
C VAL A 42 8.79 2.35 -5.79
N THR A 43 8.30 2.05 -6.99
CA THR A 43 8.56 2.85 -8.19
C THR A 43 7.24 3.16 -8.89
N ALA A 44 7.24 4.11 -9.83
CA ALA A 44 6.05 4.43 -10.62
C ALA A 44 5.59 3.29 -11.54
N THR A 45 6.44 2.28 -11.78
CA THR A 45 6.18 1.16 -12.70
C THR A 45 5.93 -0.17 -12.00
N ASN A 46 6.30 -0.31 -10.72
CA ASN A 46 6.10 -1.54 -9.97
C ASN A 46 4.64 -1.69 -9.51
N ALA A 47 4.16 -2.93 -9.41
CA ALA A 47 2.86 -3.20 -8.80
C ALA A 47 2.98 -3.06 -7.28
N VAL A 48 2.16 -2.19 -6.70
CA VAL A 48 2.13 -1.93 -5.27
C VAL A 48 0.77 -2.35 -4.73
N THR A 49 0.77 -3.28 -3.78
CA THR A 49 -0.44 -3.71 -3.08
C THR A 49 -0.36 -3.25 -1.63
N PRO A 50 -0.93 -2.08 -1.29
CA PRO A 50 -1.05 -1.64 0.09
C PRO A 50 -2.15 -2.43 0.79
N SER A 51 -1.80 -3.09 1.89
CA SER A 51 -2.73 -3.82 2.76
C SER A 51 -2.62 -3.31 4.19
N PRO A 52 -3.73 -2.89 4.84
CA PRO A 52 -3.70 -2.54 6.25
C PRO A 52 -3.26 -3.74 7.12
N ALA A 53 -2.49 -3.47 8.18
CA ALA A 53 -2.24 -4.45 9.22
C ALA A 53 -3.55 -4.82 9.93
N PRO A 54 -3.71 -6.06 10.45
CA PRO A 54 -4.95 -6.49 11.12
C PRO A 54 -5.33 -5.59 12.30
N ALA A 55 -4.34 -5.09 13.05
CA ALA A 55 -4.56 -4.15 14.15
C ALA A 55 -5.03 -2.75 13.68
N SER A 56 -4.69 -2.36 12.45
CA SER A 56 -5.07 -1.07 11.85
C SER A 56 -6.21 -1.20 10.85
N TRP A 57 -6.72 -2.40 10.60
CA TRP A 57 -7.71 -2.68 9.55
C TRP A 57 -9.03 -1.96 9.80
N GLU A 58 -9.55 -2.04 11.03
CA GLU A 58 -10.78 -1.34 11.41
C GLU A 58 -10.58 0.18 11.36
N ALA A 59 -9.49 0.69 11.96
CA ALA A 59 -9.22 2.12 11.98
C ALA A 59 -9.01 2.71 10.59
N ALA A 60 -8.30 2.00 9.71
CA ALA A 60 -8.11 2.37 8.31
C ALA A 60 -9.42 2.29 7.50
N GLY A 61 -10.25 1.30 7.76
CA GLY A 61 -11.57 1.13 7.15
C GLY A 61 -12.53 2.25 7.54
N THR A 62 -12.61 2.57 8.83
CA THR A 62 -13.41 3.68 9.36
C THR A 62 -12.91 5.03 8.84
N ALA A 63 -11.60 5.25 8.82
CA ALA A 63 -10.99 6.44 8.24
C ALA A 63 -11.09 6.50 6.71
N GLY A 64 -11.43 5.39 6.04
CA GLY A 64 -11.48 5.30 4.58
C GLY A 64 -10.12 5.52 3.90
N VAL A 65 -9.04 5.02 4.52
CA VAL A 65 -7.66 5.21 4.02
C VAL A 65 -7.41 4.36 2.79
N ARG A 66 -7.03 5.02 1.69
CA ARG A 66 -6.77 4.41 0.37
C ARG A 66 -5.51 5.01 -0.24
N CYS A 67 -4.71 4.20 -0.91
CA CYS A 67 -3.58 4.69 -1.70
C CYS A 67 -4.10 5.24 -3.02
N THR A 68 -3.81 6.51 -3.31
CA THR A 68 -4.28 7.20 -4.54
C THR A 68 -3.15 7.56 -5.49
N ALA A 69 -1.92 7.67 -5.00
CA ALA A 69 -0.76 7.82 -5.86
C ALA A 69 0.43 7.05 -5.32
N GLN A 70 1.28 6.59 -6.23
CA GLN A 70 2.57 6.00 -5.94
C GLN A 70 3.63 6.70 -6.78
N ALA A 71 4.78 6.94 -6.18
CA ALA A 71 5.95 7.55 -6.81
C ALA A 71 7.21 6.80 -6.35
N ALA A 72 8.37 7.12 -6.94
CA ALA A 72 9.63 6.54 -6.52
C ALA A 72 9.84 6.77 -5.01
N ASP A 73 10.01 5.67 -4.27
CA ASP A 73 10.18 5.61 -2.83
C ASP A 73 9.09 6.33 -2.00
N SER A 74 7.89 6.52 -2.57
CA SER A 74 6.84 7.32 -1.95
C SER A 74 5.45 6.80 -2.30
N LEU A 75 4.57 6.77 -1.30
CA LEU A 75 3.15 6.45 -1.47
C LEU A 75 2.30 7.57 -0.89
N THR A 76 1.30 7.98 -1.65
CA THR A 76 0.30 8.95 -1.23
C THR A 76 -0.98 8.23 -0.90
N PHE A 77 -1.38 8.37 0.36
CA PHE A 77 -2.64 7.89 0.87
C PHE A 77 -3.61 9.05 1.03
N THR A 78 -4.88 8.78 0.80
CA THR A 78 -6.01 9.67 1.09
C THR A 78 -6.91 8.99 2.10
N CYS A 79 -7.44 9.75 3.05
CA CYS A 79 -8.46 9.30 3.99
C CYS A 79 -9.76 10.06 3.75
N SER A 80 -10.90 9.48 4.10
CA SER A 80 -12.18 10.21 4.16
C SER A 80 -12.31 10.95 5.49
N GLU A 81 -11.84 10.34 6.56
CA GLU A 81 -11.79 10.90 7.91
C GLU A 81 -10.38 10.73 8.48
N VAL A 82 -9.85 11.76 9.13
CA VAL A 82 -8.47 11.72 9.64
C VAL A 82 -8.42 10.72 10.79
N PRO A 83 -7.62 9.63 10.69
CA PRO A 83 -7.53 8.66 11.76
C PRO A 83 -6.89 9.33 13.00
N THR A 84 -7.44 9.06 14.17
CA THR A 84 -6.89 9.53 15.45
C THR A 84 -5.82 8.59 16.02
N ALA A 85 -5.72 7.38 15.48
CA ALA A 85 -4.72 6.38 15.85
C ALA A 85 -3.72 6.17 14.72
N ASP A 86 -2.48 5.85 15.08
CA ASP A 86 -1.45 5.50 14.11
C ASP A 86 -1.80 4.20 13.39
N LEU A 87 -1.70 4.23 12.05
CA LEU A 87 -2.02 3.09 11.21
C LEU A 87 -0.74 2.42 10.73
N THR A 88 -0.79 1.11 10.52
CA THR A 88 0.29 0.36 9.89
C THR A 88 -0.21 -0.25 8.59
N TYR A 89 0.50 0.02 7.50
CA TYR A 89 0.24 -0.55 6.19
C TYR A 89 1.39 -1.46 5.76
N ASN A 90 1.05 -2.69 5.40
CA ASN A 90 1.94 -3.63 4.75
C ASN A 90 1.81 -3.45 3.24
N VAL A 91 2.85 -2.92 2.63
CA VAL A 91 2.95 -2.67 1.21
C VAL A 91 3.73 -3.80 0.58
N LEU A 92 3.10 -4.53 -0.34
CA LEU A 92 3.80 -5.50 -1.17
C LEU A 92 4.20 -4.84 -2.47
N VAL A 93 5.49 -4.79 -2.75
CA VAL A 93 6.03 -4.28 -4.02
C VAL A 93 6.47 -5.46 -4.87
N GLN A 94 5.85 -5.60 -6.03
CA GLN A 94 6.16 -6.62 -7.02
C GLN A 94 6.68 -5.95 -8.28
N GLU A 95 7.88 -6.34 -8.71
CA GLU A 95 8.43 -5.92 -10.00
C GLU A 95 7.62 -6.57 -11.10
N VAL A 96 6.94 -5.75 -11.91
CA VAL A 96 6.28 -6.20 -13.13
C VAL A 96 7.29 -6.01 -14.24
N GLN A 97 7.81 -7.12 -14.77
CA GLN A 97 8.73 -7.15 -15.91
C GLN A 97 7.95 -7.30 -17.21
#